data_AF-A0A428XKM8-F1
#
_entry.id   AF-A0A428XKM8-F1
#
_cell.length_a   1.000
_cell.length_b   1.000
_cell.length_c   1.000
_cell.angle_alpha   90.00
_cell.angle_beta   90.00
_cell.angle_gamma   90.00
#
_symmetry.space_group_name_H-M   'P 1'
#
loop_
_entity.id
_entity.type
_entity.pdbx_description
1 polymer ?
#
loop_
_entity_poly.entity_id
_entity_poly.type
_entity_poly.pdbx_seq_one_letter_code
_entity_poly.pdbx_strand_id
1 'polypeptide(L)' 'MELETLAEAMARLGALGLGTAIVNVVALRLVRADEVPGWVQVRIRWWSAHNTTFLVVSAAVMAIGLAVLATTAR' A
#
# COMPACT_ATOMS: atom_id res chain seq x y z
N MET A 1 -18.72 -14.02 -16.27
CA MET A 1 -17.68 -13.00 -15.98
C MET A 1 -16.83 -13.59 -14.88
N GLU A 2 -15.72 -14.18 -15.30
CA GLU A 2 -15.13 -15.33 -14.60
C GLU A 2 -14.32 -14.88 -13.39
N LEU A 3 -14.40 -15.63 -12.30
CA LEU A 3 -13.72 -15.33 -11.03
C LEU A 3 -12.22 -15.06 -11.22
N GLU A 4 -11.63 -15.64 -12.25
CA GLU A 4 -10.25 -15.43 -12.68
C GLU A 4 -9.97 -13.98 -13.09
N THR A 5 -10.87 -13.35 -13.86
CA THR A 5 -10.74 -11.94 -14.27
C THR A 5 -10.84 -11.00 -13.07
N LEU A 6 -11.71 -11.32 -12.09
CA LEU A 6 -11.82 -10.55 -10.86
C LEU A 6 -10.56 -10.70 -9.99
N ALA A 7 -10.05 -11.92 -9.84
CA ALA A 7 -8.84 -12.20 -9.08
C ALA A 7 -7.61 -11.49 -9.67
N GLU A 8 -7.47 -11.53 -11.00
CA GLU A 8 -6.41 -10.81 -11.71
C GLU A 8 -6.50 -9.30 -11.52
N ALA A 9 -7.71 -8.73 -11.63
CA ALA A 9 -7.95 -7.32 -11.38
C ALA A 9 -7.60 -6.92 -9.94
N MET A 10 -8.00 -7.72 -8.95
CA MET A 10 -7.68 -7.48 -7.54
C MET A 10 -6.18 -7.59 -7.27
N ALA A 11 -5.47 -8.55 -7.86
CA ALA A 11 -4.03 -8.68 -7.74
C ALA A 11 -3.30 -7.45 -8.32
N ARG A 12 -3.73 -6.96 -9.49
CA ARG A 12 -3.18 -5.75 -10.12
C ARG A 12 -3.42 -4.50 -9.26
N LEU A 13 -4.63 -4.34 -8.72
CA LEU A 13 -4.96 -3.23 -7.83
C LEU A 13 -4.16 -3.29 -6.52
N GLY A 14 -3.99 -4.48 -5.94
CA GLY A 14 -3.13 -4.69 -4.77
C GLY A 14 -1.68 -4.30 -5.04
N ALA A 15 -1.13 -4.72 -6.18
CA ALA A 15 0.23 -4.35 -6.59
C ALA A 15 0.38 -2.83 -6.79
N LEU A 16 -0.58 -2.17 -7.42
CA LEU A 16 -0.59 -0.71 -7.58
C LEU A 16 -0.67 0.02 -6.24
N GLY A 17 -1.50 -0.47 -5.32
CA GLY A 17 -1.61 0.06 -3.96
C GLY A 17 -0.30 -0.05 -3.19
N LEU A 18 0.37 -1.20 -3.28
CA LEU A 18 1.70 -1.43 -2.70
C LEU A 18 2.76 -0.51 -3.30
N GLY A 19 2.81 -0.39 -4.62
CA GLY A 19 3.73 0.53 -5.31
C GLY A 19 3.53 1.97 -4.86
N THR A 20 2.27 2.41 -4.76
CA THR A 20 1.91 3.75 -4.28
C THR A 20 2.34 3.97 -2.83
N ALA A 21 2.13 2.98 -1.95
CA ALA A 21 2.55 3.04 -0.56
C ALA A 21 4.07 3.12 -0.41
N ILE A 22 4.84 2.37 -1.21
CA ILE A 22 6.30 2.43 -1.25
C ILE A 22 6.78 3.83 -1.68
N VAL A 23 6.24 4.35 -2.79
CA VAL A 23 6.55 5.71 -3.27
C VAL A 23 6.23 6.73 -2.18
N ASN A 24 5.10 6.57 -1.49
CA ASN A 24 4.72 7.44 -0.39
C ASN A 24 5.70 7.36 0.79
N VAL A 25 6.22 6.17 1.16
CA VAL A 25 7.26 6.04 2.20
C VAL A 25 8.52 6.80 1.80
N VAL A 26 8.95 6.65 0.54
CA VAL A 26 10.13 7.35 0.02
C VAL A 26 9.91 8.86 0.03
N ALA A 27 8.77 9.33 -0.47
CA ALA A 27 8.42 10.75 -0.50
C ALA A 27 8.42 11.37 0.91
N LEU A 28 7.82 10.70 1.90
CA LEU A 28 7.80 11.19 3.29
C LEU A 28 9.19 11.26 3.93
N ARG A 29 10.15 10.43 3.49
CA ARG A 29 11.55 10.52 3.95
C ARG A 29 12.33 11.66 3.29
N LEU A 30 11.92 12.08 2.10
CA LEU A 30 12.57 13.14 1.34
C LEU A 30 12.01 14.53 1.67
N VAL A 31 10.75 14.61 2.11
CA VAL A 31 10.11 15.88 2.48
C VAL A 31 10.57 16.34 3.85
N ARG A 32 11.07 17.58 3.92
CA ARG A 32 11.36 18.28 5.17
C ARG A 32 10.09 18.94 5.68
N ALA A 33 9.56 18.43 6.80
CA ALA A 33 8.26 18.87 7.32
C ALA A 33 8.24 20.34 7.76
N ASP A 34 9.39 20.92 8.05
CA ASP A 34 9.60 22.32 8.42
C ASP A 34 9.54 23.28 7.21
N GLU A 35 9.73 22.80 5.99
CA GLU A 35 9.69 23.61 4.76
C GLU A 35 8.28 23.73 4.15
N VAL A 36 7.27 23.06 4.74
CA VAL A 36 5.89 23.05 4.22
C VAL A 36 4.90 23.79 5.14
N PRO A 37 3.77 24.29 4.61
CA PRO A 37 2.73 24.93 5.40
C PRO A 37 2.25 24.08 6.58
N GLY A 38 2.02 24.71 7.73
CA GLY A 38 1.67 24.05 9.00
C GLY A 38 0.49 23.06 8.92
N TRP A 39 -0.52 23.37 8.10
CA TRP A 39 -1.68 22.50 7.92
C TRP A 39 -1.34 21.16 7.22
N VAL A 40 -0.26 21.10 6.43
CA VAL A 40 0.24 19.87 5.80
C VAL A 40 1.10 19.06 6.77
N GLN A 41 1.80 19.73 7.70
CA GLN A 41 2.74 19.08 8.62
C GLN A 41 2.09 17.99 9.47
N VAL A 42 0.85 18.24 9.94
CA VAL A 42 0.09 17.25 10.72
C VAL A 42 -0.11 15.96 9.92
N ARG A 43 -0.48 16.08 8.63
CA ARG A 43 -0.64 14.92 7.74
C ARG A 43 0.68 14.22 7.48
N ILE A 44 1.77 14.95 7.21
CA ILE A 44 3.09 14.35 6.98
C ILE A 44 3.57 13.58 8.21
N ARG A 45 3.44 14.15 9.42
CA ARG A 45 3.83 13.48 10.66
C ARG A 45 2.99 12.23 10.90
N TRP A 46 1.67 12.33 10.72
CA TRP A 46 0.78 11.17 10.86
C TRP A 46 1.14 10.06 9.87
N TRP A 47 1.30 10.39 8.58
CA TRP A 47 1.68 9.41 7.57
C TRP A 47 3.08 8.86 7.81
N SER A 48 4.05 9.67 8.22
CA SER A 48 5.41 9.19 8.52
C SER A 48 5.43 8.14 9.63
N ALA A 49 4.54 8.27 10.62
CA ALA A 49 4.41 7.30 11.71
C ALA A 49 3.69 6.00 11.30
N HIS A 50 2.68 6.08 10.41
CA HIS A 50 1.78 4.95 10.12
C HIS A 50 2.02 4.28 8.76
N ASN A 51 2.66 4.95 7.80
CA ASN A 51 2.74 4.47 6.41
C ASN A 51 3.54 3.16 6.30
N THR A 52 4.61 2.99 7.09
CA THR A 52 5.37 1.73 7.11
C THR A 52 4.49 0.57 7.60
N THR A 53 3.73 0.77 8.66
CA THR A 53 2.79 -0.25 9.17
C THR A 53 1.71 -0.57 8.14
N PHE A 54 1.13 0.46 7.50
CA PHE A 54 0.14 0.30 6.45
C PHE A 54 0.68 -0.51 5.27
N LEU A 55 1.91 -0.22 4.84
CA LEU A 55 2.61 -0.95 3.79
C LEU A 55 2.78 -2.44 4.15
N VAL A 56 3.29 -2.72 5.35
CA VAL A 56 3.53 -4.11 5.82
C VAL A 56 2.23 -4.89 5.92
N VAL A 57 1.19 -4.30 6.50
CA VAL A 57 -0.14 -4.94 6.62
C VAL A 57 -0.73 -5.21 5.22
N SER A 58 -0.64 -4.24 4.32
CA SER A 58 -1.14 -4.40 2.94
C SER A 58 -0.39 -5.51 2.18
N ALA A 59 0.93 -5.56 2.34
CA ALA A 59 1.76 -6.63 1.76
C ALA A 59 1.36 -8.01 2.31
N ALA A 60 1.17 -8.11 3.63
CA ALA A 60 0.77 -9.36 4.28
C ALA A 60 -0.60 -9.84 3.80
N VAL A 61 -1.60 -8.94 3.74
CA VAL A 61 -2.95 -9.25 3.25
C VAL A 61 -2.90 -9.71 1.80
N MET A 62 -2.14 -9.02 0.94
CA MET A 62 -2.00 -9.42 -0.47
C MET A 62 -1.33 -10.80 -0.60
N ALA A 63 -0.26 -11.05 0.16
CA ALA A 63 0.43 -12.34 0.13
C ALA A 63 -0.47 -13.50 0.59
N ILE A 64 -1.24 -13.29 1.67
CA ILE A 64 -2.21 -14.27 2.17
C ILE A 64 -3.31 -14.50 1.11
N GLY A 65 -3.86 -13.43 0.53
CA GLY A 65 -4.90 -13.54 -0.50
C GLY A 65 -4.43 -14.32 -1.72
N LEU A 66 -3.21 -14.06 -2.21
CA LEU A 66 -2.62 -14.79 -3.33
C LEU A 66 -2.34 -16.25 -2.99
N ALA A 67 -1.84 -16.54 -1.78
CA ALA A 67 -1.60 -17.90 -1.33
C ALA A 67 -2.91 -18.71 -1.26
N VAL A 68 -3.97 -18.13 -0.68
CA VAL A 68 -5.30 -18.75 -0.63
C VAL A 68 -5.81 -19.02 -2.04
N LEU A 69 -5.78 -18.02 -2.93
CA LEU A 69 -6.20 -18.19 -4.32
C LEU A 69 -5.43 -19.32 -5.02
N ALA A 70 -4.11 -19.38 -4.86
CA ALA A 70 -3.27 -20.43 -5.44
C ALA A 70 -3.61 -21.83 -4.90
N THR A 71 -4.05 -21.93 -3.64
CA THR A 71 -4.49 -23.21 -3.05
C THR A 71 -5.89 -23.62 -3.48
N THR A 72 -6.81 -22.67 -3.69
CA THR A 72 -8.21 -22.95 -4.04
C THR A 72 -8.46 -23.01 -5.54
N ALA A 73 -7.52 -22.54 -6.37
CA ALA A 73 -7.57 -22.67 -7.83
C ALA A 73 -7.03 -24.01 -8.35
N ARG A 74 -6.59 -24.91 -7.45
CA ARG A 74 -6.32 -26.33 -7.75
C ARG A 74 -7.59 -27.14 -7.64
#